data_AF-A0A5C3QUR1-F1
#
_entry.id   AF-A0A5C3QUR1-F1
#
_cell.length_a   1.000
_cell.length_b   1.000
_cell.length_c   1.000
_cell.angle_alpha   90.00
_cell.angle_beta   90.00
_cell.angle_gamma   90.00
#
_symmetry.space_group_name_H-M   'P 1'
#
loop_
_entity.id
_entity.type
_entity.pdbx_description
1 polymer ?
#
loop_
_entity_poly.entity_id
_entity_poly.type
_entity_poly.pdbx_seq_one_letter_code
_entity_poly.pdbx_strand_id
1 'polypeptide(L)'
;MNVPSYRAYSSAEDKRNVVSFEAPPPVKGWPTPWLTQDEFNHYMLPLYEHNWRTTIETQKQIQAEGTQSTHALGTFLEKTFAFDDSRSCFAALQSIHELCEKEKHHCEWTGGGRLDGKNAVTIPVCTHTAMRPEWPEDGSGSQIAPARGRKVPGITLRDVRFAILLDQTLACQVSKDPPTHTPAMRRDQYTWDEFQHRCRAGLGFEKARA
;
A
#
# COMPACT_ATOMS: atom_id res chain seq x y z
N MET A 1 25.42 7.84 -23.85
CA MET A 1 24.09 8.46 -23.93
C MET A 1 23.94 9.33 -22.70
N ASN A 2 23.81 10.65 -22.86
CA ASN A 2 23.67 11.59 -21.74
C ASN A 2 22.21 11.60 -21.27
N VAL A 3 21.98 11.22 -20.01
CA VAL A 3 20.68 11.36 -19.37
C VAL A 3 20.50 12.84 -19.00
N PRO A 4 19.39 13.52 -19.36
CA PRO A 4 19.20 14.92 -19.03
C PRO A 4 19.13 15.11 -17.51
N SER A 5 20.02 15.93 -16.98
CA SER A 5 19.94 16.46 -15.62
C SER A 5 18.67 17.32 -15.50
N TYR A 6 17.64 16.79 -14.84
CA TYR A 6 16.40 17.52 -14.56
C TYR A 6 16.69 18.57 -13.49
N ARG A 7 16.83 19.83 -13.91
CA ARG A 7 16.74 20.99 -13.00
C ARG A 7 15.29 21.10 -12.52
N ALA A 8 15.09 20.88 -11.23
CA ALA A 8 13.81 21.16 -10.57
C ALA A 8 13.49 22.66 -10.70
N TYR A 9 12.42 22.99 -11.44
CA TYR A 9 11.81 24.32 -11.40
C TYR A 9 11.04 24.44 -10.09
N SER A 10 11.68 25.02 -9.08
CA SER A 10 11.02 25.46 -7.85
C SER A 10 10.39 26.83 -8.10
N SER A 11 9.08 26.89 -8.30
CA SER A 11 8.36 28.16 -8.19
C SER A 11 8.15 28.48 -6.70
N ALA A 12 8.58 29.67 -6.29
CA ALA A 12 8.89 30.02 -4.91
C ALA A 12 7.68 30.19 -3.95
N GLU A 13 6.46 29.81 -4.34
CA GLU A 13 5.25 30.22 -3.59
C GLU A 13 4.30 29.09 -3.15
N ASP A 14 4.51 27.84 -3.55
CA ASP A 14 3.70 26.73 -3.04
C ASP A 14 4.39 26.08 -1.83
N LYS A 15 4.58 26.87 -0.75
CA LYS A 15 4.96 26.34 0.57
C LYS A 15 3.77 25.63 1.22
N ARG A 16 3.14 24.70 0.50
CA ARG A 16 2.36 23.66 1.17
C ARG A 16 3.29 23.09 2.22
N ASN A 17 2.84 23.16 3.46
CA ASN A 17 3.51 22.56 4.59
C ASN A 17 3.43 21.05 4.30
N VAL A 18 4.33 20.56 3.45
CA VAL A 18 4.47 19.14 3.16
C VAL A 18 4.97 18.62 4.48
N VAL A 19 4.03 18.18 5.31
CA VAL A 19 4.33 17.44 6.53
C VAL A 19 5.01 16.19 6.02
N SER A 20 6.34 16.26 5.94
CA SER A 20 7.19 15.14 5.58
C SER A 20 7.20 14.26 6.80
N PHE A 21 6.28 13.29 6.84
CA PHE A 21 6.30 12.29 7.88
C PHE A 21 7.46 11.31 7.63
N GLU A 22 8.20 11.00 8.67
CA GLU A 22 9.46 10.25 8.59
C GLU A 22 9.19 8.78 8.29
N ALA A 23 9.92 8.23 7.31
CA ALA A 23 9.82 6.81 7.01
C ALA A 23 10.49 5.98 8.12
N PRO A 24 9.91 4.84 8.56
CA PRO A 24 10.59 3.95 9.50
C PRO A 24 11.95 3.53 8.94
N PRO A 25 12.95 3.20 9.77
CA PRO A 25 14.26 2.77 9.29
C PRO A 25 14.16 1.51 8.41
N PRO A 26 15.15 1.22 7.55
CA PRO A 26 15.18 -0.01 6.78
C PRO A 26 15.00 -1.26 7.67
N VAL A 27 13.99 -2.07 7.34
CA VAL A 27 13.62 -3.24 8.14
C VAL A 27 14.57 -4.40 7.84
N LYS A 28 15.19 -4.94 8.89
CA LYS A 28 16.09 -6.10 8.79
C LYS A 28 15.38 -7.38 9.20
N GLY A 29 15.83 -8.50 8.64
CA GLY A 29 15.31 -9.84 8.96
C GLY A 29 14.23 -10.34 8.00
N TRP A 30 14.03 -11.65 8.04
CA TRP A 30 12.99 -12.36 7.30
C TRP A 30 12.58 -13.63 8.06
N PRO A 31 11.27 -13.96 8.15
CA PRO A 31 10.13 -13.16 7.67
C PRO A 31 9.95 -11.86 8.46
N THR A 32 9.35 -10.84 7.83
CA THR A 32 9.05 -9.58 8.52
C THR A 32 7.71 -9.71 9.24
N PRO A 33 7.59 -9.36 10.54
CA PRO A 33 6.31 -9.38 11.23
C PRO A 33 5.32 -8.40 10.61
N TRP A 34 4.03 -8.73 10.72
CA TRP A 34 2.98 -7.73 10.51
C TRP A 34 3.14 -6.56 11.46
N LEU A 35 2.55 -5.43 11.08
CA LEU A 35 2.50 -4.26 11.95
C LEU A 35 1.96 -4.63 13.34
N THR A 36 2.58 -4.05 14.36
CA THR A 36 2.06 -3.97 15.73
C THR A 36 1.08 -2.81 15.85
N GLN A 37 0.36 -2.73 16.98
CA GLN A 37 -0.57 -1.64 17.25
C GLN A 37 0.15 -0.28 17.30
N ASP A 38 1.34 -0.24 17.91
CA ASP A 38 2.12 0.99 18.02
C ASP A 38 2.60 1.46 16.65
N GLU A 39 3.11 0.54 15.82
CA GLU A 39 3.52 0.86 14.44
C GLU A 39 2.33 1.30 13.58
N PHE A 40 1.17 0.66 13.74
CA PHE A 40 -0.06 1.08 13.07
C PHE A 40 -0.44 2.52 13.45
N ASN A 41 -0.52 2.81 14.75
CA ASN A 41 -0.90 4.13 15.25
C ASN A 41 0.09 5.21 14.78
N HIS A 42 1.38 4.87 14.73
CA HIS A 42 2.43 5.81 14.36
C HIS A 42 2.48 6.07 12.85
N TYR A 43 2.40 5.03 12.01
CA TYR A 43 2.66 5.17 10.58
C TYR A 43 1.43 5.07 9.67
N MET A 44 0.42 4.28 10.04
CA MET A 44 -0.75 4.08 9.16
C MET A 44 -1.68 5.29 9.17
N LEU A 45 -1.86 5.95 10.32
CA LEU A 45 -2.72 7.13 10.40
C LEU A 45 -2.22 8.27 9.46
N PRO A 46 -0.92 8.65 9.47
CA PRO A 46 -0.39 9.58 8.47
C PRO A 46 -0.56 9.10 7.03
N LEU A 47 -0.32 7.81 6.76
CA LEU A 47 -0.51 7.26 5.41
C LEU A 47 -1.96 7.44 4.92
N TYR A 48 -2.95 7.22 5.80
CA TYR A 48 -4.36 7.46 5.47
C TYR A 48 -4.68 8.92 5.20
N GLU A 49 -4.09 9.85 5.95
CA GLU A 49 -4.18 11.29 5.67
C GLU A 49 -3.57 11.64 4.29
N HIS A 50 -2.66 10.81 3.80
CA HIS A 50 -2.04 10.90 2.48
C HIS A 50 -2.73 10.03 1.41
N ASN A 51 -4.01 9.67 1.61
CA ASN A 51 -4.84 8.90 0.68
C ASN A 51 -4.35 7.47 0.37
N TRP A 52 -3.48 6.93 1.22
CA TRP A 52 -3.30 5.48 1.24
C TRP A 52 -4.52 4.81 1.86
N ARG A 53 -4.75 3.54 1.53
CA ARG A 53 -5.85 2.74 2.10
C ARG A 53 -5.44 1.30 2.20
N THR A 54 -6.10 0.57 3.10
CA THR A 54 -6.00 -0.89 3.13
C THR A 54 -7.11 -1.52 2.31
N THR A 55 -6.73 -2.28 1.28
CA THR A 55 -7.65 -3.07 0.46
C THR A 55 -7.48 -4.55 0.80
N ILE A 56 -8.52 -5.33 0.54
CA ILE A 56 -8.50 -6.79 0.64
C ILE A 56 -8.74 -7.31 -0.76
N GLU A 57 -7.88 -8.20 -1.22
CA GLU A 57 -8.18 -9.00 -2.40
C GLU A 57 -8.91 -10.26 -1.95
N THR A 58 -10.19 -10.34 -2.29
CA THR A 58 -11.03 -11.50 -1.96
C THR A 58 -11.03 -12.49 -3.10
N GLN A 59 -11.20 -13.78 -2.77
CA GLN A 59 -11.30 -14.83 -3.79
C GLN A 59 -12.47 -14.60 -4.76
N LYS A 60 -13.53 -13.92 -4.33
CA LYS A 60 -14.63 -13.51 -5.19
C LYS A 60 -14.22 -12.47 -6.23
N GLN A 61 -13.37 -11.51 -5.87
CA GLN A 61 -12.83 -10.52 -6.83
C GLN A 61 -11.95 -11.22 -7.86
N ILE A 62 -11.05 -12.10 -7.42
CA ILE A 62 -10.20 -12.90 -8.32
C ILE A 62 -11.05 -13.71 -9.31
N GLN A 63 -12.12 -14.35 -8.83
CA GLN A 63 -13.01 -15.13 -9.69
C GLN A 63 -13.83 -14.26 -10.66
N ALA A 64 -14.29 -13.10 -10.23
CA ALA A 64 -15.12 -12.20 -11.04
C ALA A 64 -14.33 -11.55 -12.18
N GLU A 65 -13.04 -11.25 -11.96
CA GLU A 65 -12.18 -10.63 -12.97
C GLU A 65 -11.70 -11.63 -14.04
N GLY A 66 -11.96 -12.93 -13.86
CA GLY A 66 -11.54 -13.99 -14.79
C GLY A 66 -10.02 -14.16 -14.89
N THR A 67 -9.27 -13.36 -14.14
CA THR A 67 -7.83 -13.44 -13.97
C THR A 67 -7.53 -14.57 -13.02
N GLN A 68 -6.67 -15.50 -13.44
CA GLN A 68 -5.93 -16.33 -12.50
C GLN A 68 -4.96 -15.41 -11.74
N SER A 69 -5.49 -14.65 -10.78
CA SER A 69 -4.65 -13.90 -9.84
C SER A 69 -3.76 -14.92 -9.15
N THR A 70 -2.47 -14.81 -9.40
CA THR A 70 -1.45 -15.59 -8.68
C THR A 70 -1.23 -15.03 -7.27
N HIS A 71 -1.93 -13.95 -6.92
CA HIS A 71 -1.81 -13.29 -5.64
C HIS A 71 -2.46 -14.17 -4.57
N ALA A 72 -1.67 -14.46 -3.54
CA ALA A 72 -2.20 -15.05 -2.33
C ALA A 72 -3.14 -14.03 -1.68
N LEU A 73 -4.33 -14.49 -1.31
CA LEU A 73 -5.33 -13.67 -0.60
C LEU A 73 -4.68 -12.94 0.58
N GLY A 74 -4.97 -11.65 0.71
CA GLY A 74 -4.29 -10.80 1.68
C GLY A 74 -4.83 -9.39 1.75
N THR A 75 -4.24 -8.62 2.67
CA THR A 75 -4.46 -7.18 2.80
C THR A 75 -3.29 -6.43 2.17
N PHE A 76 -3.62 -5.44 1.36
CA PHE A 76 -2.67 -4.60 0.66
C PHE A 76 -2.79 -3.16 1.15
N LEU A 77 -1.67 -2.47 1.20
CA LEU A 77 -1.63 -1.03 1.34
C LEU A 77 -1.58 -0.43 -0.07
N GLU A 78 -2.53 0.41 -0.43
CA GLU A 78 -2.74 0.84 -1.81
C GLU A 78 -2.94 2.36 -1.91
N LYS A 79 -2.41 2.94 -2.99
CA LYS A 79 -2.70 4.32 -3.41
C LYS A 79 -2.77 4.45 -4.92
N THR A 80 -3.66 5.30 -5.40
CA THR A 80 -3.77 5.66 -6.82
C THR A 80 -3.13 7.03 -7.06
N PHE A 81 -2.14 7.08 -7.94
CA PHE A 81 -1.46 8.29 -8.39
C PHE A 81 -2.02 8.70 -9.75
N ALA A 82 -2.37 9.99 -9.89
CA ALA A 82 -2.82 10.57 -11.15
C ALA A 82 -1.78 11.52 -11.73
N PHE A 83 -1.63 11.53 -13.05
CA PHE A 83 -0.62 12.29 -13.78
C PHE A 83 -1.29 13.07 -14.91
N ASP A 84 -0.91 14.33 -15.05
CA ASP A 84 -1.49 15.26 -16.04
C ASP A 84 -1.21 14.80 -17.48
N ASP A 85 -0.09 14.11 -17.69
CA ASP A 85 0.33 13.63 -19.00
C ASP A 85 1.04 12.26 -18.91
N SER A 86 1.13 11.57 -20.05
CA SER A 86 1.70 10.22 -20.11
C SER A 86 3.21 10.22 -19.88
N ARG A 87 3.94 11.29 -20.21
CA ARG A 87 5.39 11.38 -19.99
C ARG A 87 5.70 11.41 -18.50
N SER A 88 4.95 12.20 -17.73
CA SER A 88 5.04 12.26 -16.27
C SER A 88 4.70 10.91 -15.63
N CYS A 89 3.67 10.21 -16.15
CA CYS A 89 3.34 8.85 -15.73
C CYS A 89 4.48 7.86 -15.99
N PHE A 90 5.07 7.85 -17.20
CA PHE A 90 6.20 6.96 -17.52
C PHE A 90 7.43 7.24 -16.65
N ALA A 91 7.75 8.51 -16.39
CA ALA A 91 8.83 8.89 -15.50
C ALA A 91 8.59 8.40 -14.06
N ALA A 92 7.33 8.45 -13.59
CA ALA A 92 6.95 7.91 -12.30
C ALA A 92 7.12 6.39 -12.22
N LEU A 93 6.73 5.65 -13.26
CA LEU A 93 6.93 4.19 -13.31
C LEU A 93 8.41 3.80 -13.25
N GLN A 94 9.29 4.55 -13.93
CA GLN A 94 10.72 4.35 -13.80
C GLN A 94 11.20 4.63 -12.36
N SER A 95 10.74 5.71 -11.75
CA SER A 95 11.10 6.08 -10.37
C SER A 95 10.64 5.02 -9.36
N ILE A 96 9.45 4.45 -9.56
CA ILE A 96 8.91 3.32 -8.79
C ILE A 96 9.83 2.11 -8.90
N HIS A 97 10.24 1.74 -10.13
CA HIS A 97 11.12 0.61 -10.34
C HIS A 97 12.47 0.78 -9.63
N GLU A 98 13.08 1.96 -9.73
CA GLU A 98 14.32 2.28 -9.03
C GLU A 98 14.16 2.21 -7.51
N LEU A 99 13.01 2.65 -6.97
CA LEU A 99 12.70 2.56 -5.54
C LEU A 99 12.53 1.10 -5.10
N CYS A 100 11.85 0.25 -5.86
CA CYS A 100 11.73 -1.19 -5.60
C CYS A 100 13.10 -1.86 -5.48
N GLU A 101 14.00 -1.55 -6.42
CA GLU A 101 15.36 -2.10 -6.42
C GLU A 101 16.20 -1.61 -5.23
N LYS A 102 16.03 -0.36 -4.83
CA LYS A 102 16.73 0.24 -3.69
C LYS A 102 16.26 -0.36 -2.36
N GLU A 103 14.95 -0.45 -2.16
CA GLU A 103 14.36 -0.94 -0.90
C GLU A 103 14.31 -2.49 -0.84
N LYS A 104 14.66 -3.17 -1.94
CA LYS A 104 14.55 -4.64 -2.08
C LYS A 104 13.17 -5.13 -1.68
N HIS A 105 12.16 -4.39 -2.15
CA HIS A 105 10.74 -4.59 -1.88
C HIS A 105 9.98 -4.26 -3.15
N HIS A 106 9.47 -5.29 -3.84
CA HIS A 106 8.78 -5.10 -5.11
C HIS A 106 7.31 -4.78 -4.85
N CYS A 107 6.80 -3.78 -5.58
CA CYS A 107 5.37 -3.55 -5.71
C CYS A 107 4.87 -4.09 -7.05
N GLU A 108 3.58 -4.34 -7.11
CA GLU A 108 2.86 -4.45 -8.37
C GLU A 108 2.27 -3.09 -8.71
N TRP A 109 1.78 -2.95 -9.93
CA TRP A 109 0.96 -1.81 -10.28
C TRP A 109 -0.18 -2.26 -11.17
N THR A 110 -1.37 -1.74 -10.89
CA THR A 110 -2.55 -1.91 -11.71
C THR A 110 -2.84 -0.56 -12.36
N GLY A 111 -3.01 -0.53 -13.68
CA GLY A 111 -3.18 0.75 -14.38
C GLY A 111 -2.86 0.73 -15.86
N GLY A 112 -2.83 1.93 -16.44
CA GLY A 112 -2.86 2.20 -17.89
C GLY A 112 -4.18 2.85 -18.36
N GLY A 113 -5.13 3.06 -17.44
CA GLY A 113 -6.40 3.73 -17.69
C GLY A 113 -6.36 5.24 -17.47
N ARG A 114 -7.47 5.91 -17.79
CA ARG A 114 -7.72 7.30 -17.42
C ARG A 114 -8.68 7.37 -16.24
N LEU A 115 -8.31 8.12 -15.20
CA LEU A 115 -9.17 8.46 -14.08
C LEU A 115 -9.39 9.97 -14.10
N ASP A 116 -10.65 10.40 -14.19
CA ASP A 116 -11.01 11.83 -14.35
C ASP A 116 -10.28 12.50 -15.54
N GLY A 117 -10.06 11.72 -16.61
CA GLY A 117 -9.32 12.17 -17.78
C GLY A 117 -7.79 12.24 -17.59
N LYS A 118 -7.24 11.92 -16.41
CA LYS A 118 -5.79 11.90 -16.15
C LYS A 118 -5.24 10.49 -16.27
N ASN A 119 -3.95 10.34 -16.60
CA ASN A 119 -3.32 9.02 -16.56
C ASN A 119 -3.24 8.57 -15.11
N ALA A 120 -3.61 7.33 -14.79
CA ALA A 120 -3.59 6.86 -13.40
C ALA A 120 -2.90 5.51 -13.25
N VAL A 121 -2.19 5.37 -12.13
CA VAL A 121 -1.52 4.14 -11.72
C VAL A 121 -1.86 3.87 -10.26
N THR A 122 -2.37 2.69 -9.98
CA THR A 122 -2.63 2.20 -8.62
C THR A 122 -1.50 1.27 -8.21
N ILE A 123 -0.93 1.54 -7.04
CA ILE A 123 0.21 0.81 -6.48
C ILE A 123 -0.25 0.07 -5.23
N PRO A 124 -0.61 -1.22 -5.31
CA PRO A 124 -0.76 -2.07 -4.15
C PRO A 124 0.60 -2.57 -3.67
N VAL A 125 0.81 -2.56 -2.36
CA VAL A 125 1.99 -3.15 -1.71
C VAL A 125 1.59 -4.08 -0.57
N CYS A 126 2.23 -5.24 -0.54
CA CYS A 126 2.17 -6.14 0.59
C CYS A 126 3.47 -6.97 0.66
N THR A 127 3.76 -7.51 1.84
CA THR A 127 4.82 -8.50 1.98
C THR A 127 4.21 -9.90 1.84
N HIS A 128 4.47 -10.58 0.73
CA HIS A 128 3.91 -11.92 0.43
C HIS A 128 4.28 -13.02 1.45
N THR A 129 5.38 -12.82 2.19
CA THR A 129 5.92 -13.82 3.14
C THR A 129 6.09 -13.26 4.55
N ALA A 130 5.08 -12.53 5.03
CA ALA A 130 5.12 -11.92 6.33
C ALA A 130 4.84 -12.92 7.46
N MET A 131 5.34 -12.59 8.66
CA MET A 131 5.08 -13.33 9.88
C MET A 131 3.84 -12.79 10.58
N ARG A 132 2.80 -13.60 10.61
CA ARG A 132 1.55 -13.28 11.28
C ARG A 132 1.76 -13.29 12.81
N PRO A 133 1.12 -12.37 13.57
CA PRO A 133 1.10 -12.44 15.02
C PRO A 133 0.38 -13.72 15.51
N GLU A 134 0.75 -14.18 16.71
CA GLU A 134 -0.04 -15.19 17.41
C GLU A 134 -1.35 -14.53 17.85
N TRP A 135 -2.45 -14.86 17.18
CA TRP A 135 -3.77 -14.51 17.68
C TRP A 135 -4.19 -15.53 18.74
N PRO A 136 -4.88 -15.08 19.81
CA PRO A 136 -5.58 -16.03 20.66
C PRO A 136 -6.47 -16.86 19.75
N GLU A 137 -6.39 -18.18 19.85
CA GLU A 137 -7.43 -19.04 19.27
C GLU A 137 -8.73 -18.58 19.93
N ASP A 138 -9.50 -17.78 19.20
CA ASP A 138 -10.88 -17.53 19.56
C ASP A 138 -11.47 -18.93 19.70
N GLY A 139 -11.97 -19.28 20.89
CA GLY A 139 -12.38 -20.64 21.25
C GLY A 139 -13.50 -21.25 20.38
N SER A 140 -13.74 -20.71 19.18
CA SER A 140 -14.62 -21.17 18.10
C SER A 140 -14.18 -22.49 17.46
N GLY A 141 -13.01 -23.04 17.81
CA GLY A 141 -12.56 -24.36 17.34
C GLY A 141 -12.37 -24.45 15.82
N SER A 142 -12.25 -23.32 15.14
CA SER A 142 -11.98 -23.28 13.70
C SER A 142 -10.53 -23.71 13.43
N GLN A 143 -10.35 -24.99 13.12
CA GLN A 143 -9.09 -25.68 12.81
C GLN A 143 -8.32 -25.15 11.59
N ILE A 144 -8.64 -23.96 11.08
CA ILE A 144 -8.03 -23.40 9.87
C ILE A 144 -7.05 -22.27 10.22
N ALA A 145 -6.71 -22.02 11.49
CA ALA A 145 -5.55 -21.19 11.78
C ALA A 145 -4.30 -21.89 11.17
N PRO A 146 -3.57 -21.26 10.24
CA PRO A 146 -2.37 -21.87 9.70
C PRO A 146 -1.41 -22.16 10.83
N ALA A 147 -0.74 -23.32 10.75
CA ALA A 147 0.25 -23.76 11.73
C ALA A 147 1.20 -22.60 12.09
N ARG A 148 1.56 -22.48 13.38
CA ARG A 148 2.50 -21.47 13.87
C ARG A 148 3.74 -21.41 12.95
N GLY A 149 4.15 -20.20 12.60
CA GLY A 149 5.28 -19.97 11.70
C GLY A 149 4.95 -20.04 10.20
N ARG A 150 3.69 -20.24 9.79
CA ARG A 150 3.32 -20.11 8.37
C ARG A 150 3.44 -18.64 7.94
N LYS A 151 4.15 -18.46 6.82
CA LYS A 151 4.29 -17.18 6.14
C LYS A 151 3.02 -16.91 5.34
N VAL A 152 2.46 -15.72 5.50
CA VAL A 152 1.24 -15.28 4.82
C VAL A 152 1.42 -13.86 4.31
N PRO A 153 0.70 -13.45 3.24
CA PRO A 153 0.67 -12.06 2.82
C PRO A 153 0.15 -11.15 3.93
N GLY A 154 0.72 -9.97 4.05
CA GLY A 154 0.18 -8.93 4.92
C GLY A 154 1.03 -7.66 4.91
N ILE A 155 0.54 -6.65 5.61
CA ILE A 155 1.20 -5.34 5.71
C ILE A 155 2.21 -5.38 6.84
N THR A 156 3.46 -5.03 6.52
CA THR A 156 4.58 -4.95 7.44
C THR A 156 5.20 -3.55 7.42
N LEU A 157 6.20 -3.29 8.27
CA LEU A 157 6.96 -2.05 8.21
C LEU A 157 7.70 -1.84 6.88
N ARG A 158 7.98 -2.90 6.09
CA ARG A 158 8.58 -2.74 4.74
C ARG A 158 7.60 -2.04 3.80
N ASP A 159 6.34 -2.44 3.85
CA ASP A 159 5.26 -1.88 3.03
C ASP A 159 4.99 -0.43 3.40
N VAL A 160 4.93 -0.14 4.71
CA VAL A 160 4.84 1.21 5.24
C VAL A 160 6.01 2.06 4.76
N ARG A 161 7.24 1.60 4.97
CA ARG A 161 8.44 2.34 4.53
C ARG A 161 8.39 2.67 3.05
N PHE A 162 8.08 1.67 2.24
CA PHE A 162 7.98 1.82 0.79
C PHE A 162 6.92 2.86 0.41
N ALA A 163 5.72 2.80 1.00
CA ALA A 163 4.64 3.73 0.75
C ALA A 163 5.03 5.20 1.05
N ILE A 164 5.73 5.43 2.16
CA ILE A 164 6.20 6.76 2.55
C ILE A 164 7.24 7.29 1.56
N LEU A 165 8.24 6.46 1.25
CA LEU A 165 9.28 6.83 0.29
C LEU A 165 8.69 7.06 -1.10
N LEU A 166 7.70 6.28 -1.50
CA LEU A 166 7.03 6.43 -2.77
C LEU A 166 6.31 7.78 -2.86
N ASP A 167 5.56 8.17 -1.82
CA ASP A 167 4.94 9.48 -1.75
C ASP A 167 5.95 10.62 -1.87
N GLN A 168 7.09 10.50 -1.17
CA GLN A 168 8.17 11.48 -1.23
C GLN A 168 8.81 11.54 -2.63
N THR A 169 9.08 10.38 -3.24
CA THR A 169 9.69 10.29 -4.58
C THR A 169 8.78 10.87 -5.65
N LEU A 170 7.48 10.62 -5.57
CA LEU A 170 6.53 11.03 -6.60
C LEU A 170 5.96 12.45 -6.39
N ALA A 171 6.20 13.10 -5.25
CA ALA A 171 5.58 14.38 -4.88
C ALA A 171 5.61 15.48 -5.96
N CYS A 172 6.68 15.53 -6.78
CA CYS A 172 6.82 16.50 -7.87
C CYS A 172 6.25 16.04 -9.22
N GLN A 173 5.86 14.78 -9.35
CA GLN A 173 5.39 14.15 -10.58
C GLN A 173 3.87 13.95 -10.60
N VAL A 174 3.23 13.79 -9.44
CA VAL A 174 1.77 13.62 -9.34
C VAL A 174 1.05 14.92 -9.69
N SER A 175 -0.12 14.79 -10.31
CA SER A 175 -1.04 15.90 -10.54
C SER A 175 -1.39 16.60 -9.22
N LYS A 176 -1.55 17.93 -9.28
CA LYS A 176 -1.91 18.74 -8.11
C LYS A 176 -3.33 18.49 -7.63
N ASP A 177 -4.24 18.11 -8.54
CA ASP A 177 -5.61 17.76 -8.16
C ASP A 177 -5.69 16.24 -7.95
N PRO A 178 -5.93 15.78 -6.72
CA PRO A 178 -6.11 14.36 -6.47
C PRO A 178 -7.37 13.85 -7.20
N PRO A 179 -7.42 12.55 -7.53
CA PRO A 179 -8.61 11.98 -8.17
C PRO A 179 -9.85 12.18 -7.30
N THR A 180 -10.93 12.70 -7.90
CA THR A 180 -12.19 12.99 -7.19
C THR A 180 -12.89 11.74 -6.65
N HIS A 181 -12.57 10.58 -7.21
CA HIS A 181 -13.21 9.30 -6.88
C HIS A 181 -12.52 8.49 -5.79
N THR A 182 -11.53 9.04 -5.10
CA THR A 182 -11.00 8.36 -3.91
C THR A 182 -11.83 8.82 -2.71
N PRO A 183 -12.79 8.04 -2.21
CA PRO A 183 -13.52 8.45 -1.02
C PRO A 183 -12.51 8.66 0.11
N ALA A 184 -12.44 9.90 0.60
CA ALA A 184 -11.69 10.20 1.80
C ALA A 184 -12.34 9.42 2.94
N MET A 185 -11.74 8.28 3.29
CA MET A 185 -12.17 7.51 4.45
C MET A 185 -11.89 8.34 5.69
N ARG A 186 -12.85 8.36 6.61
CA ARG A 186 -12.77 9.23 7.78
C ARG A 186 -11.79 8.65 8.80
N ARG A 187 -11.08 9.51 9.53
CA ARG A 187 -10.06 9.11 10.52
C ARG A 187 -10.60 8.13 11.58
N ASP A 188 -11.85 8.27 11.97
CA ASP A 188 -12.56 7.40 12.91
C ASP A 188 -12.84 5.99 12.37
N GLN A 189 -12.71 5.77 11.07
CA GLN A 189 -12.84 4.45 10.43
C GLN A 189 -11.54 3.64 10.45
N TYR A 190 -10.42 4.24 10.89
CA TYR A 190 -9.09 3.63 10.88
C TYR A 190 -8.64 3.22 12.27
N THR A 191 -9.38 2.31 12.88
CA THR A 191 -9.00 1.72 14.17
C THR A 191 -8.06 0.53 13.97
N TRP A 192 -7.25 0.24 14.98
CA TRP A 192 -6.44 -0.98 15.03
C TRP A 192 -7.29 -2.25 14.90
N ASP A 193 -8.45 -2.28 15.55
CA ASP A 193 -9.35 -3.45 15.52
C ASP A 193 -9.92 -3.69 14.12
N GLU A 194 -10.33 -2.63 13.42
CA GLU A 194 -10.78 -2.72 12.01
C GLU A 194 -9.65 -3.17 11.09
N PHE A 195 -8.43 -2.67 11.29
CA PHE A 195 -7.26 -3.13 10.55
C PHE A 195 -7.00 -4.63 10.77
N GLN A 196 -7.01 -5.10 12.02
CA GLN A 196 -6.84 -6.52 12.32
C GLN A 196 -7.96 -7.37 11.72
N HIS A 197 -9.20 -6.90 11.79
CA HIS A 197 -10.35 -7.54 11.17
C HIS A 197 -10.16 -7.72 9.66
N ARG A 198 -9.72 -6.66 8.96
CA ARG A 198 -9.41 -6.74 7.52
C ARG A 198 -8.30 -7.73 7.19
N CYS A 199 -7.23 -7.74 7.99
CA CYS A 199 -6.15 -8.71 7.81
C CYS A 199 -6.58 -10.16 8.08
N ARG A 200 -7.55 -10.38 8.97
CA ARG A 200 -8.15 -11.71 9.18
C ARG A 200 -9.07 -12.10 8.04
N ALA A 201 -9.94 -11.19 7.60
CA ALA A 201 -10.88 -11.40 6.50
C ALA A 201 -10.14 -11.70 5.18
N GLY A 202 -9.04 -10.98 4.90
CA GLY A 202 -8.21 -11.21 3.71
C GLY A 202 -7.54 -12.59 3.67
N LEU A 203 -7.35 -13.24 4.82
CA LEU A 203 -6.84 -14.61 4.88
C LEU A 203 -7.96 -15.68 4.89
N GLY A 204 -9.22 -15.26 4.71
CA GLY A 204 -10.36 -16.17 4.70
C GLY A 204 -10.71 -16.76 6.06
N PHE A 205 -10.27 -16.14 7.17
CA PHE A 205 -10.58 -16.65 8.52
C PHE A 205 -12.02 -16.36 8.96
N GLU A 206 -12.68 -15.40 8.31
CA GLU A 206 -14.06 -15.12 8.61
C GLU A 206 -14.97 -15.93 7.70
N LYS A 207 -15.74 -16.85 8.31
CA LYS A 207 -17.00 -17.26 7.69
C LYS A 207 -17.83 -16.00 7.56
N ALA A 208 -18.28 -15.69 6.34
CA ALA A 208 -19.22 -14.60 6.11
C ALA A 208 -20.32 -14.68 7.18
N ARG A 209 -20.41 -13.66 8.05
CA ARG A 209 -21.59 -13.52 8.91
C ARG A 209 -22.77 -13.35 7.96
N ALA A 210 -23.56 -14.41 7.83
CA ALA A 210 -24.85 -14.39 7.15
C ALA A 210 -25.86 -13.60 8.00
#